data_AF-A0A417KVJ8-F1
#
_entry.id   AF-A0A417KVJ8-F1
#
_cell.length_a   1.000
_cell.length_b   1.000
_cell.length_c   1.000
_cell.angle_alpha   90.00
_cell.angle_beta   90.00
_cell.angle_gamma   90.00
#
_symmetry.space_group_name_H-M   'P 1'
#
loop_
_entity.id
_entity.type
_entity.pdbx_description
1 polymer ?
#
loop_
_entity_poly.entity_id
_entity_poly.type
_entity_poly.pdbx_seq_one_letter_code
_entity_poly.pdbx_strand_id
1 'polypeptide(L)'
;MTETAQALKLRCEQLEGELREVKKLCNKVSRLLDHVVWEEDLIEEEIILFDGTMADFVELIGPLLLSNRWKVNGRHDVKPFLRALDSVLHVQHYPQKEHLALGTLVNVVQDYLDTHSDYREQS
;
A
#
# COMPACT_ATOMS: atom_id res chain seq x y z
N MET A 1 48.66 22.70 -31.27
CA MET A 1 47.52 22.55 -30.35
C MET A 1 47.90 21.47 -29.34
N THR A 2 47.79 21.73 -28.04
CA THR A 2 48.25 20.84 -26.97
C THR A 2 47.34 19.62 -26.82
N GLU A 3 47.90 18.47 -26.43
CA GLU A 3 47.17 17.21 -26.21
C GLU A 3 45.96 17.38 -25.27
N THR A 4 46.06 18.30 -24.31
CA THR A 4 44.98 18.69 -23.40
C THR A 4 43.75 19.27 -24.13
N ALA A 5 43.97 20.05 -25.20
CA ALA A 5 42.89 20.63 -25.99
C ALA A 5 42.17 19.56 -26.83
N GLN A 6 42.91 18.55 -27.32
CA GLN A 6 42.33 17.41 -28.04
C GLN A 6 41.54 16.49 -27.10
N ALA A 7 42.06 16.21 -25.90
CA ALA A 7 41.36 15.43 -24.89
C ALA A 7 40.06 16.12 -24.41
N LEU A 8 40.09 17.45 -24.23
CA LEU A 8 38.89 18.22 -23.89
C LEU A 8 37.84 18.15 -25.01
N LYS A 9 38.27 18.29 -26.27
CA LYS A 9 37.38 18.20 -27.43
C LYS A 9 36.68 16.83 -27.50
N LEU A 10 37.42 15.74 -27.34
CA LEU A 10 36.87 14.39 -27.34
C LEU A 10 35.84 14.21 -26.21
N ARG A 11 36.13 14.74 -25.02
CA ARG A 11 35.22 14.68 -23.88
C ARG A 11 33.93 15.48 -24.11
N CYS A 12 34.03 16.64 -24.75
CA CYS A 12 32.85 17.42 -25.15
C CYS A 12 31.99 16.65 -26.16
N GLU A 13 32.59 16.04 -27.18
CA GLU A 13 31.88 15.23 -28.18
C GLU A 13 31.16 14.04 -27.54
N GLN A 14 31.78 13.40 -26.54
CA GLN A 14 31.17 12.32 -25.78
C GLN A 14 29.97 12.80 -24.94
N LEU A 15 30.13 13.89 -24.20
CA LEU A 15 29.05 14.48 -23.38
C LEU A 15 27.86 14.94 -24.24
N GLU A 16 28.12 15.47 -25.44
CA GLU A 16 27.06 15.78 -26.39
C GLU A 16 26.31 14.53 -26.86
N GLY A 17 27.00 13.41 -27.03
CA GLY A 17 26.41 12.10 -27.32
C GLY A 17 25.47 11.64 -26.20
N GLU A 18 25.95 11.69 -24.96
CA GLU A 18 25.16 11.32 -23.77
C GLU A 18 23.93 12.22 -23.60
N LEU A 19 24.07 13.54 -23.80
CA LEU A 19 22.97 14.49 -23.74
C LEU A 19 21.89 14.21 -24.81
N ARG A 20 22.29 13.77 -26.02
CA ARG A 20 21.34 13.38 -27.07
C ARG A 20 20.51 12.16 -26.67
N GLU A 21 21.14 11.17 -26.04
CA GLU A 21 20.41 9.98 -25.55
C GLU A 21 19.48 10.32 -24.38
N VAL A 22 19.90 11.17 -23.44
CA VAL A 22 19.02 11.66 -22.36
C VAL A 22 17.79 12.36 -22.94
N LYS A 23 17.97 13.27 -23.91
CA LYS A 23 16.86 13.95 -24.57
C LYS A 23 15.90 12.97 -25.25
N LYS A 24 16.43 11.92 -25.88
CA LYS A 24 15.63 10.88 -26.53
C LYS A 24 14.79 10.09 -25.51
N LEU A 25 15.38 9.75 -24.37
CA LEU A 25 14.67 9.09 -23.27
C LEU A 25 13.60 9.99 -22.66
N CYS A 26 13.90 11.27 -22.41
CA CYS A 26 12.92 12.24 -21.93
C CYS A 26 11.74 12.36 -22.90
N ASN A 27 11.99 12.50 -24.20
CA ASN A 27 10.93 12.57 -25.20
C ASN A 27 10.07 11.29 -25.25
N LYS A 28 10.69 10.12 -25.02
CA LYS A 28 9.96 8.85 -24.95
C LYS A 28 9.06 8.83 -23.71
N VAL A 29 9.56 9.26 -22.55
CA VAL A 29 8.76 9.37 -21.33
C VAL A 29 7.63 10.37 -21.51
N SER A 30 7.87 11.56 -22.06
CA SER A 30 6.81 12.54 -22.34
C SER A 30 5.70 11.97 -23.21
N ARG A 31 6.04 11.28 -24.31
CA ARG A 31 5.03 10.63 -25.16
C ARG A 31 4.27 9.52 -24.45
N LEU A 32 4.92 8.78 -23.55
CA LEU A 32 4.22 7.78 -22.74
C LEU A 32 3.21 8.47 -21.82
N LEU A 33 3.60 9.57 -21.18
CA LEU A 33 2.75 10.34 -20.26
C LEU A 33 1.61 11.07 -20.98
N ASP A 34 1.80 11.52 -22.23
CA ASP A 34 0.76 12.14 -23.07
C ASP A 34 -0.41 11.19 -23.40
N HIS A 35 -0.19 9.88 -23.28
CA HIS A 35 -1.19 8.84 -23.54
C HIS A 35 -1.72 8.18 -22.26
N VAL A 36 -1.26 8.61 -21.09
CA VAL A 36 -1.84 8.16 -19.81
C VAL A 36 -3.10 8.98 -19.56
N VAL A 37 -4.25 8.31 -19.49
CA VAL A 37 -5.50 8.91 -19.02
C VAL A 37 -5.47 8.87 -17.50
N TRP A 38 -5.12 9.99 -16.87
CA TRP A 38 -4.90 10.05 -15.42
C TRP A 38 -6.19 10.06 -14.60
N GLU A 39 -7.34 10.40 -15.18
CA GLU A 39 -8.57 10.66 -14.43
C GLU A 39 -9.50 9.45 -14.26
N GLU A 40 -9.41 8.41 -15.11
CA GLU A 40 -10.32 7.25 -15.02
C GLU A 40 -9.73 6.07 -14.21
N ASP A 41 -8.40 6.01 -14.07
CA ASP A 41 -7.70 4.93 -13.35
C ASP A 41 -7.07 5.37 -12.00
N LEU A 42 -7.01 6.68 -11.70
CA LEU A 42 -6.80 7.12 -10.31
C LEU A 42 -8.14 7.07 -9.57
N ILE A 43 -8.50 5.87 -9.12
CA ILE A 43 -9.42 5.75 -8.00
C ILE A 43 -8.69 6.38 -6.82
N GLU A 44 -9.10 7.57 -6.40
CA GLU A 44 -8.72 8.09 -5.09
C GLU A 44 -9.26 7.06 -4.09
N GLU A 45 -8.39 6.18 -3.59
CA GLU A 45 -8.78 5.19 -2.58
C GLU A 45 -9.34 5.98 -1.41
N GLU A 46 -10.66 5.98 -1.27
CA GLU A 46 -11.35 6.60 -0.15
C GLU A 46 -11.05 5.72 1.08
N ILE A 47 -9.89 5.96 1.68
CA ILE A 47 -9.41 5.25 2.85
C ILE A 47 -10.30 5.65 4.02
N ILE A 48 -11.04 4.68 4.55
CA ILE A 48 -11.83 4.88 5.76
C ILE A 48 -10.86 4.92 6.95
N LEU A 49 -10.89 6.02 7.70
CA LEU A 49 -10.08 6.18 8.91
C LEU A 49 -10.91 5.83 10.14
N PHE A 50 -10.42 4.88 10.94
CA PHE A 50 -10.93 4.64 12.28
C PHE A 50 -10.05 5.35 13.30
N ASP A 51 -10.65 6.31 14.02
CA ASP A 51 -10.03 7.06 15.11
C ASP A 51 -10.43 6.43 16.46
N GLY A 52 -9.53 5.62 17.02
CA GLY A 52 -9.80 4.88 18.26
C GLY A 52 -8.71 3.88 18.61
N THR A 53 -8.89 3.13 19.69
CA THR A 53 -7.92 2.10 20.09
C THR A 53 -8.09 0.81 19.27
N MET A 54 -7.05 -0.03 19.25
CA MET A 54 -7.16 -1.36 18.62
C MET A 54 -8.19 -2.26 19.28
N ALA A 55 -8.35 -2.15 20.60
CA ALA A 55 -9.36 -2.91 21.33
C ALA A 55 -10.75 -2.51 20.85
N ASP A 56 -11.04 -1.21 20.75
CA ASP A 56 -12.32 -0.70 20.27
C ASP A 56 -12.60 -1.14 18.83
N PHE A 57 -11.57 -1.08 17.97
CA PHE A 57 -11.69 -1.52 16.60
C PHE A 57 -12.01 -3.01 16.49
N VAL A 58 -11.29 -3.85 17.25
CA VAL A 58 -11.49 -5.31 17.22
C VAL A 58 -12.85 -5.70 17.79
N GLU A 59 -13.33 -5.04 18.84
CA GLU A 59 -14.70 -5.21 19.34
C GLU A 59 -15.74 -4.84 18.27
N LEU A 60 -15.53 -3.75 17.54
CA LEU A 60 -16.43 -3.31 16.47
C LEU A 60 -16.55 -4.34 15.34
N ILE A 61 -15.44 -4.94 14.92
CA ILE A 61 -15.44 -5.98 13.87
C ILE A 61 -15.66 -7.40 14.42
N GLY A 62 -15.69 -7.58 15.73
CA GLY A 62 -15.87 -8.86 16.42
C GLY A 62 -17.04 -9.71 15.88
N PRO A 63 -18.24 -9.14 15.70
CA PRO A 63 -19.37 -9.86 15.11
C PRO A 63 -19.10 -10.37 13.69
N LEU A 64 -18.30 -9.67 12.89
CA LEU A 64 -17.87 -10.14 11.58
C LEU A 64 -16.89 -11.29 11.74
N LEU A 65 -15.84 -11.12 12.54
CA LEU A 65 -14.82 -12.15 12.80
C LEU A 65 -15.44 -13.48 13.25
N LEU A 66 -16.43 -13.42 14.14
CA LEU A 66 -17.13 -14.59 14.69
C LEU A 66 -18.22 -15.14 13.76
N SER A 67 -18.67 -14.38 12.76
CA SER A 67 -19.66 -14.87 11.80
C SER A 67 -19.05 -15.87 10.82
N ASN A 68 -19.77 -16.96 10.53
CA ASN A 68 -19.40 -17.92 9.48
C ASN A 68 -19.90 -17.51 8.07
N ARG A 69 -20.50 -16.32 7.93
CA ARG A 69 -21.19 -15.90 6.70
C ARG A 69 -20.28 -15.20 5.69
N TRP A 70 -19.17 -14.64 6.12
CA TRP A 70 -18.21 -14.01 5.21
C TRP A 70 -17.26 -15.05 4.61
N LYS A 71 -16.76 -14.76 3.41
CA LYS A 71 -15.71 -15.54 2.74
C LYS A 71 -14.81 -14.60 1.97
N VAL A 72 -13.51 -14.81 2.05
CA VAL A 72 -12.51 -14.16 1.20
C VAL A 72 -11.99 -15.19 0.23
N ASN A 73 -12.21 -14.97 -1.07
CA ASN A 73 -11.85 -15.93 -2.12
C ASN A 73 -12.39 -17.35 -1.84
N GLY A 74 -13.61 -17.43 -1.31
CA GLY A 74 -14.29 -18.70 -1.00
C GLY A 74 -13.88 -19.36 0.32
N ARG A 75 -12.94 -18.79 1.08
CA ARG A 75 -12.44 -19.35 2.36
C ARG A 75 -12.82 -18.48 3.56
N HIS A 76 -12.93 -19.12 4.72
CA HIS A 76 -13.10 -18.46 6.02
C HIS A 76 -11.75 -18.39 6.73
N ASP A 77 -10.84 -17.59 6.17
CA ASP A 77 -9.48 -17.42 6.69
C ASP A 77 -9.30 -15.99 7.22
N VAL A 78 -8.96 -15.85 8.50
CA VAL A 78 -8.87 -14.55 9.20
C VAL A 78 -7.80 -13.64 8.58
N LYS A 79 -6.61 -14.16 8.26
CA LYS A 79 -5.53 -13.35 7.69
C LYS A 79 -5.90 -12.70 6.35
N PRO A 80 -6.44 -13.44 5.36
CA PRO A 80 -7.00 -12.85 4.13
C PRO A 80 -8.10 -11.81 4.39
N PHE A 81 -8.98 -12.05 5.37
CA PHE A 81 -10.01 -11.08 5.75
C PHE A 81 -9.43 -9.78 6.30
N LEU A 82 -8.49 -9.86 7.24
CA LEU A 82 -7.82 -8.67 7.77
C LEU A 82 -7.03 -7.94 6.70
N ARG A 83 -6.40 -8.63 5.74
CA ARG A 83 -5.76 -7.99 4.58
C ARG A 83 -6.75 -7.21 3.70
N ALA A 84 -7.92 -7.78 3.46
CA ALA A 84 -8.96 -7.12 2.66
C ALA A 84 -9.58 -5.92 3.40
N LEU A 85 -9.65 -5.97 4.72
CA LEU A 85 -10.05 -4.82 5.54
C LEU A 85 -8.98 -3.73 5.55
N ASP A 86 -7.72 -4.11 5.75
CA ASP A 86 -6.58 -3.18 5.81
C ASP A 86 -6.36 -2.40 4.50
N SER A 87 -6.76 -2.96 3.35
CA SER A 87 -6.69 -2.27 2.06
C SER A 87 -7.74 -1.16 1.86
N VAL A 88 -8.76 -1.09 2.71
CA VAL A 88 -9.84 -0.07 2.60
C VAL A 88 -10.04 0.74 3.88
N LEU A 89 -9.52 0.24 5.01
CA LEU A 89 -9.71 0.84 6.32
C LEU A 89 -8.38 0.85 7.08
N HIS A 90 -7.97 2.04 7.51
CA HIS A 90 -6.78 2.21 8.34
C HIS A 90 -7.17 2.62 9.76
N VAL A 91 -6.55 1.93 10.73
CA VAL A 91 -6.70 2.22 12.15
C VAL A 91 -5.59 3.18 12.57
N GLN A 92 -5.98 4.37 13.03
CA GLN A 92 -5.05 5.40 13.50
C GLN A 92 -5.17 5.53 15.02
N HIS A 93 -4.05 5.39 15.72
CA HIS A 93 -4.02 5.60 17.17
C HIS A 93 -3.83 7.09 17.49
N TYR A 94 -4.82 7.72 18.11
CA TYR A 94 -4.70 9.06 18.68
C TYR A 94 -3.93 9.01 20.01
N PRO A 95 -2.99 9.93 20.33
CA PRO A 95 -2.60 11.15 19.62
C PRO A 95 -1.40 10.99 18.67
N GLN A 96 -0.74 9.82 18.59
CA GLN A 96 0.49 9.67 17.82
C GLN A 96 0.31 9.71 16.29
N LYS A 97 -0.93 9.59 15.78
CA LYS A 97 -1.24 9.58 14.33
C LYS A 97 -0.53 8.48 13.53
N GLU A 98 0.05 7.48 14.19
CA GLU A 98 0.69 6.36 13.52
C GLU A 98 -0.36 5.38 12.99
N HIS A 99 -0.20 4.97 11.74
CA HIS A 99 -0.93 3.86 11.16
C HIS A 99 -0.43 2.56 11.77
N LEU A 100 -1.36 1.75 12.25
CA LEU A 100 -1.01 0.48 12.87
C LEU A 100 -0.73 -0.56 11.80
N ALA A 101 0.39 -1.27 11.95
CA ALA A 101 0.77 -2.32 11.01
C ALA A 101 -0.22 -3.49 11.08
N LEU A 102 -0.55 -4.06 9.92
CA LEU A 102 -1.40 -5.25 9.79
C LEU A 102 -0.96 -6.41 10.72
N GLY A 103 0.36 -6.57 10.94
CA GLY A 103 0.87 -7.61 11.84
C GLY A 103 0.36 -7.46 13.28
N THR A 104 0.22 -6.22 13.77
CA THR A 104 -0.34 -5.92 15.08
C THR A 104 -1.83 -6.25 15.12
N LEU A 105 -2.59 -5.90 14.08
CA LEU A 105 -4.02 -6.24 13.97
C LEU A 105 -4.26 -7.75 13.99
N VAL A 106 -3.44 -8.52 13.27
CA VAL A 106 -3.54 -9.98 13.25
C VAL A 106 -3.37 -10.58 14.65
N ASN A 107 -2.42 -10.07 15.44
CA ASN A 107 -2.19 -10.57 16.80
C ASN A 107 -3.37 -10.27 17.73
N VAL A 108 -3.84 -9.01 17.76
CA VAL A 108 -4.97 -8.61 18.63
C VAL A 108 -6.25 -9.37 18.26
N VAL A 109 -6.49 -9.60 16.96
CA VAL A 109 -7.63 -10.40 16.50
C VAL A 109 -7.50 -11.86 16.90
N GLN A 110 -6.30 -12.43 16.87
CA GLN A 110 -6.09 -13.80 17.34
C GLN A 110 -6.39 -13.91 18.83
N ASP A 111 -5.87 -12.99 19.65
CA ASP A 111 -6.15 -12.93 21.09
C ASP A 111 -7.66 -12.79 21.35
N TYR A 112 -8.35 -11.94 20.58
CA TYR A 112 -9.80 -11.77 20.67
C TYR A 112 -10.54 -13.07 20.34
N LEU A 113 -10.18 -13.74 19.24
CA LEU A 113 -10.80 -14.99 18.82
C LEU A 113 -10.57 -16.11 19.83
N ASP A 114 -9.36 -16.22 20.38
CA ASP A 114 -9.04 -17.21 21.40
C ASP A 114 -9.90 -16.99 22.65
N THR A 115 -10.06 -15.73 23.08
CA THR A 115 -10.91 -15.34 24.22
C THR A 115 -12.40 -15.58 23.99
N HIS A 116 -12.87 -15.48 22.75
CA HIS A 116 -14.31 -15.58 22.41
C HIS A 116 -14.69 -16.93 21.77
N SER A 117 -13.72 -17.82 21.54
CA SER A 117 -13.95 -19.16 20.98
C SER A 117 -14.76 -20.06 21.92
N ASP A 118 -14.69 -19.81 23.24
CA ASP A 118 -15.46 -20.52 24.27
C ASP A 118 -16.98 -20.38 24.14
N TYR A 119 -17.47 -19.38 23.38
CA TYR A 119 -18.91 -19.16 23.14
C TYR A 119 -19.45 -19.90 21.91
N ARG A 120 -18.59 -20.45 21.03
CA ARG A 120 -19.02 -21.16 19.80
C ARG A 120 -19.47 -22.60 20.06
N GLU A 121 -19.07 -23.23 21.16
CA GLU A 121 -19.45 -24.62 21.45
C GLU A 121 -20.83 -24.78 22.10
N GLN A 122 -21.59 -23.69 22.30
CA GLN A 122 -22.89 -23.71 22.98
C GLN A 122 -24.08 -23.31 22.09
N SER A 123 -23.92 -23.20 20.76
CA SER A 123 -24.99 -22.83 19.82
C SER A 123 -25.15 -23.80 18.65
#